data_AF-A0A4Q0MIH9-F1
#
_entry.id   AF-A0A4Q0MIH9-F1
#
_cell.length_a   1.000
_cell.length_b   1.000
_cell.length_c   1.000
_cell.angle_alpha   90.00
_cell.angle_beta   90.00
_cell.angle_gamma   90.00
#
_symmetry.space_group_name_H-M   'P 1'
#
loop_
_entity.id
_entity.type
_entity.pdbx_description
1 polymer ?
#
loop_
_entity_poly.entity_id
_entity_poly.type
_entity_poly.pdbx_seq_one_letter_code
_entity_poly.pdbx_strand_id
1 'polypeptide(L)'
;MSIAEHPLDSDAAWAATRAARRGAPLPAALERHPLCRMLAPLASPNPIVVAQLGQSLDGRIATVTGASHFINGPGGIDHLHRLRALVDAVVVGVGTVVADDCRLTVRRCDGPSPARVAIDPRGRAPDDARIFAEDGARRISIRAEGVEPCAAPGVETIHLRPMEGRLAPADLVAALASRGLRRLLIEGGTATVSSFVAADAVDRLHVMVAPLIVGSGQPGLTLAPVAELDLARRPACVAHPLGGGDVLFDCDMRREADGFGRERGSDDERRDDDARRRRIPAAGEDIPLDCGGPGSGHDPGRALA
;
A
#
# COMPACT_ATOMS: atom_id res chain seq x y z
N MET A 1 0.10 35.61 -8.65
CA MET A 1 -0.72 34.65 -9.42
C MET A 1 -1.39 33.76 -8.40
N SER A 2 -2.72 33.85 -8.21
CA SER A 2 -3.44 32.94 -7.33
C SER A 2 -3.31 31.54 -7.93
N ILE A 3 -2.61 30.64 -7.26
CA ILE A 3 -2.59 29.22 -7.62
C ILE A 3 -4.03 28.77 -7.39
N ALA A 4 -4.75 28.41 -8.47
CA ALA A 4 -6.08 27.86 -8.33
C ALA A 4 -6.02 26.66 -7.37
N GLU A 5 -6.89 26.62 -6.36
CA GLU A 5 -6.95 25.52 -5.41
C GLU A 5 -7.13 24.20 -6.15
N HIS A 6 -6.33 23.20 -5.79
CA HIS A 6 -6.39 21.90 -6.43
C HIS A 6 -7.77 21.26 -6.12
N PRO A 7 -8.47 20.62 -7.08
CA PRO A 7 -9.82 20.11 -6.87
C PRO A 7 -9.99 19.10 -5.72
N LEU A 8 -8.89 18.50 -5.25
CA LEU A 8 -8.89 17.58 -4.10
C LEU A 8 -8.71 18.27 -2.74
N ASP A 9 -8.51 19.58 -2.72
CA ASP A 9 -8.30 20.38 -1.51
C ASP A 9 -9.57 21.10 -1.04
N SER A 10 -10.73 20.64 -1.49
CA SER A 10 -12.03 21.18 -1.08
C SER A 10 -12.42 20.76 0.34
N ASP A 11 -12.43 21.73 1.26
CA ASP A 11 -12.91 21.55 2.64
C ASP A 11 -14.39 21.13 2.70
N ALA A 12 -15.22 21.68 1.80
CA ALA A 12 -16.63 21.30 1.71
C ALA A 12 -16.80 19.83 1.33
N ALA A 13 -16.05 19.36 0.34
CA ALA A 13 -16.05 17.94 -0.05
C ALA A 13 -15.49 17.04 1.05
N TRP A 14 -14.46 17.49 1.77
CA TRP A 14 -13.92 16.75 2.92
C TRP A 14 -14.94 16.63 4.06
N ALA A 15 -15.56 17.74 4.45
CA ALA A 15 -16.59 17.77 5.48
C ALA A 15 -17.78 16.86 5.13
N ALA A 16 -18.24 16.91 3.87
CA ALA A 16 -19.32 16.05 3.39
C ALA A 16 -18.94 14.57 3.41
N THR A 17 -17.71 14.21 3.01
CA THR A 17 -17.20 12.83 3.06
C THR A 17 -17.17 12.29 4.48
N ARG A 18 -16.73 13.10 5.46
CA ARG A 18 -16.76 12.72 6.88
C ARG A 18 -18.17 12.59 7.44
N ALA A 19 -19.09 13.45 7.02
CA ALA A 19 -20.50 13.33 7.39
C ALA A 19 -21.08 12.01 6.84
N ALA A 20 -20.77 11.68 5.59
CA ALA A 20 -21.17 10.42 4.97
C ALA A 20 -20.62 9.19 5.71
N ARG A 21 -19.37 9.27 6.19
CA ARG A 21 -18.76 8.25 7.05
C ARG A 21 -19.52 7.99 8.35
N ARG A 22 -20.32 8.96 8.82
CA ARG A 22 -21.20 8.87 9.99
C ARG A 22 -22.66 8.56 9.64
N GLY A 23 -22.96 8.27 8.37
CA GLY A 23 -24.29 7.91 7.88
C GLY A 23 -25.12 9.06 7.32
N ALA A 24 -24.57 10.28 7.20
CA ALA A 24 -25.27 11.37 6.53
C ALA A 24 -25.31 11.15 5.00
N PRO A 25 -26.35 11.59 4.28
CA PRO A 25 -26.33 11.58 2.82
C PRO A 25 -25.27 12.56 2.30
N LEU A 26 -24.60 12.21 1.20
CA LEU A 26 -23.71 13.13 0.51
C LEU A 26 -24.58 14.18 -0.22
N PRO A 27 -24.26 15.48 -0.16
CA PRO A 27 -25.00 16.49 -0.91
C PRO A 27 -24.92 16.24 -2.42
N ALA A 28 -26.04 16.36 -3.12
CA ALA A 28 -26.13 16.09 -4.57
C ALA A 28 -25.08 16.85 -5.40
N ALA A 29 -24.79 18.11 -5.03
CA ALA A 29 -23.77 18.94 -5.68
C ALA A 29 -22.34 18.38 -5.56
N LEU A 30 -22.07 17.52 -4.56
CA LEU A 30 -20.76 16.95 -4.28
C LEU A 30 -20.64 15.47 -4.70
N GLU A 31 -21.72 14.83 -5.18
CA GLU A 31 -21.68 13.43 -5.64
C GLU A 31 -20.67 13.19 -6.77
N ARG A 32 -20.46 14.20 -7.61
CA ARG A 32 -19.50 14.15 -8.72
C ARG A 32 -18.14 14.73 -8.35
N HIS A 33 -17.97 15.24 -7.13
CA HIS A 33 -16.72 15.84 -6.70
C HIS A 33 -15.63 14.77 -6.62
N PRO A 34 -14.43 15.00 -7.19
CA PRO A 34 -13.38 13.98 -7.31
C PRO A 34 -12.94 13.43 -5.95
N LEU A 35 -12.80 14.30 -4.93
CA LEU A 35 -12.47 13.87 -3.56
C LEU A 35 -13.53 12.92 -2.97
N CYS A 36 -14.81 13.26 -3.12
CA CYS A 36 -15.90 12.44 -2.60
C CYS A 36 -15.97 11.10 -3.31
N ARG A 37 -15.79 11.07 -4.64
CA ARG A 37 -15.78 9.82 -5.41
C ARG A 37 -14.63 8.90 -5.01
N MET A 38 -13.42 9.45 -4.89
CA MET A 38 -12.23 8.70 -4.48
C MET A 38 -12.37 8.10 -3.08
N LEU A 39 -12.97 8.84 -2.14
CA LEU A 39 -13.11 8.40 -0.74
C LEU A 39 -14.45 7.72 -0.42
N ALA A 40 -15.37 7.65 -1.38
CA ALA A 40 -16.70 7.06 -1.19
C ALA A 40 -16.68 5.63 -0.64
N PRO A 41 -15.79 4.71 -1.10
CA PRO A 41 -15.73 3.36 -0.54
C PRO A 41 -15.48 3.36 0.97
N LEU A 42 -14.58 4.24 1.43
CA LEU A 42 -14.23 4.41 2.85
C LEU A 42 -15.32 5.14 3.66
N ALA A 43 -16.07 6.03 3.03
CA ALA A 43 -17.21 6.70 3.65
C ALA A 43 -18.43 5.77 3.83
N SER A 44 -18.48 4.62 3.15
CA SER A 44 -19.59 3.68 3.23
C SER A 44 -19.66 2.91 4.58
N PRO A 45 -20.81 2.31 4.95
CA PRO A 45 -20.93 1.46 6.14
C PRO A 45 -20.25 0.09 6.00
N ASN A 46 -19.82 -0.27 4.79
CA ASN A 46 -19.31 -1.59 4.46
C ASN A 46 -17.88 -1.79 4.98
N PRO A 47 -17.53 -3.02 5.41
CA PRO A 47 -16.14 -3.38 5.65
C PRO A 47 -15.30 -3.16 4.39
N ILE A 48 -14.07 -2.71 4.57
CA ILE A 48 -13.14 -2.49 3.47
C ILE A 48 -11.70 -2.48 3.98
N VAL A 49 -10.80 -3.13 3.24
CA VAL A 49 -9.36 -3.08 3.46
C VAL A 49 -8.73 -2.28 2.32
N VAL A 50 -8.16 -1.13 2.67
CA VAL A 50 -7.42 -0.28 1.75
C VAL A 50 -5.94 -0.42 2.05
N ALA A 51 -5.13 -0.75 1.06
CA ALA A 51 -3.68 -0.67 1.20
C ALA A 51 -3.16 0.59 0.50
N GLN A 52 -2.18 1.26 1.09
CA GLN A 52 -1.59 2.46 0.48
C GLN A 52 -0.07 2.38 0.48
N LEU A 53 0.54 2.65 -0.67
CA LEU A 53 1.99 2.79 -0.80
C LEU A 53 2.32 4.02 -1.66
N GLY A 54 3.39 4.71 -1.29
CA GLY A 54 3.95 5.82 -2.04
C GLY A 54 5.29 5.42 -2.63
N GLN A 55 5.48 5.61 -3.93
CA GLN A 55 6.66 5.19 -4.66
C GLN A 55 7.13 6.25 -5.66
N SER A 56 8.39 6.12 -6.07
CA SER A 56 8.97 6.83 -7.19
C SER A 56 8.41 6.33 -8.55
N LEU A 57 8.71 7.04 -9.64
CA LEU A 57 8.33 6.65 -11.01
C LEU A 57 8.87 5.26 -11.40
N ASP A 58 10.03 4.89 -10.88
CA ASP A 58 10.68 3.59 -11.08
C ASP A 58 10.30 2.55 -10.01
N GLY A 59 9.21 2.79 -9.27
CA GLY A 59 8.55 1.81 -8.42
C GLY A 59 9.23 1.54 -7.07
N ARG A 60 9.97 2.53 -6.52
CA ARG A 60 10.74 2.38 -5.28
C ARG A 60 10.14 3.16 -4.12
N ILE A 61 10.17 2.56 -2.93
CA ILE A 61 9.64 3.15 -1.69
C ILE A 61 10.70 3.55 -0.68
N ALA A 62 11.96 3.19 -0.94
CA ALA A 62 13.11 3.58 -0.16
C ALA A 62 14.40 3.40 -0.96
N THR A 63 15.48 4.06 -0.55
CA THR A 63 16.84 3.78 -1.03
C THR A 63 17.33 2.42 -0.49
N VAL A 64 18.52 1.97 -0.93
CA VAL A 64 19.17 0.76 -0.40
C VAL A 64 19.49 0.84 1.09
N THR A 65 19.63 2.05 1.65
CA THR A 65 19.85 2.28 3.08
C THR A 65 18.55 2.35 3.88
N GLY A 66 17.39 2.23 3.22
CA GLY A 66 16.07 2.34 3.86
C GLY A 66 15.54 3.76 3.99
N ALA A 67 16.22 4.77 3.44
CA ALA A 67 15.72 6.15 3.46
C ALA A 67 14.47 6.25 2.59
N SER A 68 13.32 6.56 3.21
CA SER A 68 11.98 6.56 2.59
C SER A 68 11.25 7.91 2.74
N HIS A 69 11.82 8.84 3.50
CA HIS A 69 11.23 10.17 3.69
C HIS A 69 11.25 10.99 2.40
N PHE A 70 10.23 11.83 2.23
CA PHE A 70 10.09 12.79 1.12
C PHE A 70 9.85 12.19 -0.28
N ILE A 71 9.49 10.92 -0.38
CA ILE A 71 9.01 10.38 -1.66
C ILE A 71 7.69 11.06 -2.04
N ASN A 72 6.70 11.06 -1.14
CA ASN A 72 5.41 11.68 -1.41
C ASN A 72 5.46 13.20 -1.18
N GLY A 73 4.79 13.94 -2.06
CA GLY A 73 4.56 15.37 -1.95
C GLY A 73 3.41 15.73 -0.99
N PRO A 74 3.13 17.03 -0.80
CA PRO A 74 2.14 17.52 0.15
C PRO A 74 0.73 16.95 -0.05
N GLY A 75 0.22 16.94 -1.29
CA GLY A 75 -1.13 16.41 -1.58
C GLY A 75 -1.24 14.91 -1.33
N GLY A 76 -0.14 14.17 -1.52
CA GLY A 76 -0.02 12.78 -1.14
C GLY A 76 -0.13 12.56 0.37
N ILE A 77 0.60 13.36 1.13
CA ILE A 77 0.55 13.32 2.60
C ILE A 77 -0.85 13.71 3.11
N ASP A 78 -1.50 14.71 2.49
CA ASP A 78 -2.87 15.11 2.84
C ASP A 78 -3.89 13.98 2.56
N HIS A 79 -3.77 13.31 1.42
CA HIS A 79 -4.57 12.13 1.10
C HIS A 79 -4.40 11.03 2.14
N LEU A 80 -3.16 10.69 2.50
CA LEU A 80 -2.87 9.70 3.52
C LEU A 80 -3.55 10.04 4.87
N HIS A 81 -3.49 11.30 5.29
CA HIS A 81 -4.17 11.74 6.51
C HIS A 81 -5.70 11.66 6.41
N ARG A 82 -6.29 11.94 5.24
CA ARG A 82 -7.72 11.74 4.99
C ARG A 82 -8.11 10.27 5.05
N LEU A 83 -7.28 9.35 4.52
CA LEU A 83 -7.50 7.91 4.67
C LEU A 83 -7.51 7.49 6.15
N ARG A 84 -6.47 7.89 6.90
CA ARG A 84 -6.37 7.63 8.35
C ARG A 84 -7.59 8.11 9.12
N ALA A 85 -8.14 9.27 8.75
CA ALA A 85 -9.31 9.85 9.39
C ALA A 85 -10.64 9.13 9.08
N LEU A 86 -10.68 8.30 8.03
CA LEU A 86 -11.88 7.56 7.61
C LEU A 86 -11.89 6.09 8.05
N VAL A 87 -10.73 5.51 8.31
CA VAL A 87 -10.61 4.12 8.75
C VAL A 87 -10.84 3.94 10.24
N ASP A 88 -11.22 2.72 10.64
CA ASP A 88 -11.33 2.34 12.04
C ASP A 88 -9.94 2.02 12.62
N ALA A 89 -9.03 1.47 11.79
CA ALA A 89 -7.66 1.14 12.19
C ALA A 89 -6.64 1.30 11.06
N VAL A 90 -5.41 1.67 11.43
CA VAL A 90 -4.22 1.60 10.58
C VAL A 90 -3.37 0.42 11.04
N VAL A 91 -2.99 -0.43 10.10
CA VAL A 91 -2.21 -1.66 10.33
C VAL A 91 -0.84 -1.50 9.68
N VAL A 92 0.21 -1.72 10.45
CA VAL A 92 1.61 -1.61 10.03
C VAL A 92 2.43 -2.82 10.45
N GLY A 93 3.41 -3.22 9.66
CA GLY A 93 4.36 -4.25 10.05
C GLY A 93 5.43 -3.73 11.01
N VAL A 94 5.87 -4.57 11.95
CA VAL A 94 6.92 -4.20 12.94
C VAL A 94 8.22 -3.71 12.30
N GLY A 95 8.55 -4.13 11.08
CA GLY A 95 9.73 -3.61 10.37
C GLY A 95 9.68 -2.09 10.18
N THR A 96 8.52 -1.55 9.80
CA THR A 96 8.30 -0.11 9.66
C THR A 96 8.22 0.58 11.02
N VAL A 97 7.62 -0.06 12.03
CA VAL A 97 7.60 0.48 13.40
C VAL A 97 9.03 0.72 13.91
N VAL A 98 9.91 -0.27 13.75
CA VAL A 98 11.30 -0.19 14.22
C VAL A 98 12.15 0.78 13.39
N ALA A 99 11.93 0.82 12.06
CA ALA A 99 12.72 1.67 11.19
C ALA A 99 12.33 3.16 11.28
N ASP A 100 11.02 3.46 11.35
CA ASP A 100 10.51 4.81 11.15
C ASP A 100 9.94 5.44 12.43
N ASP A 101 9.82 4.67 13.52
CA ASP A 101 9.19 5.07 14.79
C ASP A 101 7.88 5.87 14.56
N CYS A 102 6.99 5.23 13.79
CA CYS A 102 5.82 5.86 13.22
C CYS A 102 4.73 6.17 14.27
N ARG A 103 4.04 7.30 14.10
CA ARG A 103 2.90 7.70 14.96
C ARG A 103 1.54 7.19 14.46
N LEU A 104 1.37 7.16 13.14
CA LEU A 104 0.13 6.78 12.45
C LEU A 104 -1.13 7.58 12.86
N THR A 105 -0.96 8.83 13.29
CA THR A 105 -2.06 9.73 13.69
C THR A 105 -2.55 10.63 12.54
N VAL A 106 -3.72 11.25 12.74
CA VAL A 106 -4.28 12.29 11.87
C VAL A 106 -3.81 13.68 12.33
N ARG A 107 -3.20 14.47 11.43
CA ARG A 107 -2.57 15.77 11.77
C ARG A 107 -2.72 16.86 10.71
N ARG A 108 -3.23 16.52 9.52
CA ARG A 108 -3.27 17.42 8.36
C ARG A 108 -4.67 17.61 7.79
N CYS A 109 -5.67 17.05 8.46
CA CYS A 109 -7.07 17.26 8.17
C CYS A 109 -7.87 17.03 9.45
N ASP A 110 -9.09 17.55 9.50
CA ASP A 110 -9.96 17.28 10.64
C ASP A 110 -10.44 15.83 10.63
N GLY A 111 -10.38 15.14 11.76
CA GLY A 111 -10.93 13.79 11.92
C GLY A 111 -10.31 13.07 13.10
N PRO A 112 -10.92 11.96 13.55
CA PRO A 112 -10.35 11.16 14.62
C PRO A 112 -9.07 10.45 14.14
N SER A 113 -8.11 10.25 15.05
CA SER A 113 -7.04 9.29 14.77
C SER A 113 -7.58 7.86 14.87
N PRO A 114 -7.18 6.95 13.97
CA PRO A 114 -7.65 5.57 13.96
C PRO A 114 -6.99 4.74 15.06
N ALA A 115 -7.53 3.55 15.33
CA ALA A 115 -6.79 2.56 16.11
C ALA A 115 -5.45 2.24 15.44
N ARG A 116 -4.39 2.03 16.21
CA ARG A 116 -3.06 1.74 15.69
C ARG A 116 -2.72 0.28 15.96
N VAL A 117 -2.39 -0.46 14.90
CA VAL A 117 -2.18 -1.90 14.94
C VAL A 117 -0.79 -2.24 14.42
N ALA A 118 0.06 -2.79 15.28
CA ALA A 118 1.37 -3.31 14.90
C ALA A 118 1.30 -4.82 14.68
N ILE A 119 1.65 -5.29 13.48
CA ILE A 119 1.89 -6.71 13.19
C ILE A 119 3.30 -7.03 13.68
N ASP A 120 3.39 -7.67 14.84
CA ASP A 120 4.65 -7.98 15.52
C ASP A 120 4.68 -9.44 16.01
N PRO A 121 4.83 -10.41 15.10
CA PRO A 121 4.69 -11.83 15.45
C PRO A 121 5.70 -12.33 16.48
N ARG A 122 6.77 -11.56 16.76
CA ARG A 122 7.86 -11.94 17.67
C ARG A 122 8.09 -10.93 18.81
N GLY A 123 7.25 -9.91 18.95
CA GLY A 123 7.39 -8.91 20.02
C GLY A 123 8.66 -8.05 19.91
N ARG A 124 9.05 -7.62 18.70
CA ARG A 124 10.26 -6.80 18.46
C ARG A 124 10.05 -5.31 18.62
N ALA A 125 8.81 -4.82 18.58
CA ALA A 125 8.54 -3.39 18.72
C ALA A 125 8.95 -2.94 20.14
N PRO A 126 9.72 -1.84 20.29
CA PRO A 126 9.99 -1.26 21.60
C PRO A 126 8.69 -0.90 22.33
N ASP A 127 8.63 -1.12 23.64
CA ASP A 127 7.44 -0.79 24.43
C ASP A 127 7.18 0.73 24.50
N ASP A 128 8.20 1.55 24.23
CA ASP A 128 8.13 3.02 24.16
C ASP A 128 7.96 3.56 22.72
N ALA A 129 7.76 2.69 21.72
CA ALA A 129 7.55 3.09 20.33
C ALA A 129 6.35 4.06 20.20
N ARG A 130 6.48 5.07 19.34
CA ARG A 130 5.49 6.17 19.23
C ARG A 130 4.10 5.72 18.76
N ILE A 131 4.00 4.55 18.13
CA ILE A 131 2.73 3.92 17.79
C ILE A 131 1.92 3.54 19.04
N PHE A 132 2.57 3.29 20.18
CA PHE A 132 1.96 2.92 21.46
C PHE A 132 1.75 4.11 22.42
N ALA A 133 2.15 5.32 22.00
CA ALA A 133 1.93 6.53 22.79
C ALA A 133 0.44 6.74 23.09
N GLU A 134 0.11 7.05 24.35
CA GLU A 134 -1.25 7.30 24.78
C GLU A 134 -1.77 8.65 24.27
N ASP A 135 -2.85 8.60 23.48
CA ASP A 135 -3.49 9.79 22.89
C ASP A 135 -5.03 9.62 22.76
N GLY A 136 -5.58 8.64 23.47
CA GLY A 136 -7.01 8.28 23.42
C GLY A 136 -7.41 7.31 22.31
N ALA A 137 -6.58 7.07 21.29
CA ALA A 137 -6.86 6.06 20.27
C ALA A 137 -6.49 4.65 20.76
N ARG A 138 -7.26 3.62 20.36
CA ARG A 138 -6.93 2.21 20.65
C ARG A 138 -5.55 1.85 20.08
N ARG A 139 -4.80 1.04 20.83
CA ARG A 139 -3.44 0.59 20.48
C ARG A 139 -3.41 -0.93 20.57
N ILE A 140 -2.97 -1.58 19.52
CA ILE A 140 -3.05 -3.03 19.36
C ILE A 140 -1.71 -3.57 18.87
N SER A 141 -1.21 -4.61 19.53
CA SER A 141 -0.08 -5.43 19.05
C SER A 141 -0.61 -6.81 18.66
N ILE A 142 -0.46 -7.18 17.39
CA ILE A 142 -0.79 -8.52 16.90
C ILE A 142 0.48 -9.38 16.99
N ARG A 143 0.43 -10.42 17.83
CA ARG A 143 1.57 -11.31 18.12
C ARG A 143 1.22 -12.76 17.77
N ALA A 144 2.24 -13.61 17.58
CA ALA A 144 2.00 -15.04 17.41
C ALA A 144 1.59 -15.68 18.75
N GLU A 145 0.74 -16.71 18.71
CA GLU A 145 0.49 -17.58 19.87
C GLU A 145 1.83 -18.02 20.51
N GLY A 146 1.92 -17.95 21.84
CA GLY A 146 3.12 -18.28 22.60
C GLY A 146 4.15 -17.15 22.75
N VAL A 147 3.92 -15.99 22.13
CA VAL A 147 4.72 -14.78 22.38
C VAL A 147 4.08 -13.97 23.49
N GLU A 148 4.89 -13.47 24.43
CA GLU A 148 4.42 -12.66 25.54
C GLU A 148 3.64 -11.42 25.06
N PRO A 149 2.62 -10.98 25.82
CA PRO A 149 1.92 -9.73 25.54
C PRO A 149 2.85 -8.52 25.44
N CYS A 150 2.40 -7.48 24.74
CA CYS A 150 3.09 -6.18 24.76
C CYS A 150 3.10 -5.63 26.19
N ALA A 151 4.26 -5.23 26.70
CA ALA A 151 4.38 -4.70 28.05
C ALA A 151 4.01 -3.20 28.13
N ALA A 152 3.97 -2.52 26.98
CA ALA A 152 3.48 -1.15 26.86
C ALA A 152 2.08 -0.96 27.50
N PRO A 153 1.93 -0.04 28.48
CA PRO A 153 0.68 0.15 29.20
C PRO A 153 -0.52 0.49 28.30
N GLY A 154 -1.61 -0.25 28.49
CA GLY A 154 -2.88 -0.03 27.77
C GLY A 154 -2.84 -0.44 26.29
N VAL A 155 -1.82 -1.17 25.84
CA VAL A 155 -1.77 -1.79 24.51
C VAL A 155 -2.46 -3.15 24.58
N GLU A 156 -3.52 -3.33 23.78
CA GLU A 156 -4.19 -4.61 23.62
C GLU A 156 -3.28 -5.56 22.84
N THR A 157 -3.05 -6.78 23.35
CA THR A 157 -2.39 -7.82 22.55
C THR A 157 -3.42 -8.78 21.98
N ILE A 158 -3.35 -9.02 20.67
CA ILE A 158 -4.11 -10.05 19.98
C ILE A 158 -3.14 -11.14 19.55
N HIS A 159 -3.35 -12.35 20.04
CA HIS A 159 -2.59 -13.52 19.61
C HIS A 159 -3.28 -14.21 18.44
N LEU A 160 -2.50 -14.52 17.40
CA LEU A 160 -2.94 -15.29 16.25
C LEU A 160 -2.01 -16.47 16.02
N ARG A 161 -2.57 -17.59 15.55
CA ARG A 161 -1.77 -18.76 15.18
C ARG A 161 -0.97 -18.47 13.91
N PRO A 162 0.36 -18.67 13.90
CA PRO A 162 1.14 -18.57 12.69
C PRO A 162 0.95 -19.80 11.80
N MET A 163 0.92 -19.59 10.49
CA MET A 163 1.00 -20.62 9.46
C MET A 163 2.32 -20.43 8.70
N GLU A 164 3.15 -21.47 8.63
CA GLU A 164 4.49 -21.41 8.02
C GLU A 164 5.37 -20.26 8.58
N GLY A 165 5.23 -19.99 9.89
CA GLY A 165 5.98 -18.93 10.58
C GLY A 165 5.53 -17.50 10.29
N ARG A 166 4.37 -17.32 9.64
CA ARG A 166 3.77 -16.00 9.33
C ARG A 166 2.33 -15.93 9.83
N LEU A 167 1.87 -14.71 10.15
CA LEU A 167 0.46 -14.49 10.45
C LEU A 167 -0.29 -14.21 9.14
N ALA A 168 -1.37 -14.93 8.88
CA ALA A 168 -2.11 -14.82 7.64
C ALA A 168 -2.93 -13.51 7.60
N PRO A 169 -2.83 -12.68 6.54
CA PRO A 169 -3.57 -11.42 6.45
C PRO A 169 -5.09 -11.56 6.68
N ALA A 170 -5.70 -12.65 6.20
CA ALA A 170 -7.12 -12.92 6.40
C ALA A 170 -7.50 -13.06 7.89
N ASP A 171 -6.66 -13.73 8.69
CA ASP A 171 -6.89 -13.90 10.14
C ASP A 171 -6.76 -12.57 10.87
N LEU A 172 -5.82 -11.71 10.44
CA LEU A 172 -5.67 -10.35 10.98
C LEU A 172 -6.94 -9.52 10.72
N VAL A 173 -7.43 -9.53 9.48
CA VAL A 173 -8.64 -8.80 9.09
C VAL A 173 -9.85 -9.31 9.88
N ALA A 174 -10.02 -10.62 10.00
CA ALA A 174 -11.11 -11.23 10.77
C ALA A 174 -11.02 -10.89 12.27
N ALA A 175 -9.83 -10.94 12.86
CA ALA A 175 -9.62 -10.62 14.26
C ALA A 175 -9.92 -9.15 14.59
N LEU A 176 -9.56 -8.23 13.69
CA LEU A 176 -9.87 -6.80 13.83
C LEU A 176 -11.37 -6.53 13.60
N ALA A 177 -11.99 -7.17 12.60
CA ALA A 177 -13.41 -7.03 12.32
C ALA A 177 -14.27 -7.49 13.51
N SER A 178 -13.91 -8.60 14.17
CA SER A 178 -14.60 -9.09 15.38
C SER A 178 -14.55 -8.09 16.55
N ARG A 179 -13.62 -7.14 16.52
CA ARG A 179 -13.44 -6.07 17.51
C ARG A 179 -14.04 -4.73 17.07
N GLY A 180 -14.89 -4.76 16.04
CA GLY A 180 -15.57 -3.59 15.47
C GLY A 180 -14.71 -2.76 14.52
N LEU A 181 -13.48 -3.18 14.22
CA LEU A 181 -12.57 -2.47 13.30
C LEU A 181 -12.73 -3.05 11.90
N ARG A 182 -13.61 -2.47 11.10
CA ARG A 182 -14.05 -3.06 9.81
C ARG A 182 -13.51 -2.34 8.59
N ARG A 183 -13.05 -1.09 8.76
CA ARG A 183 -12.37 -0.30 7.73
C ARG A 183 -10.91 -0.20 8.11
N LEU A 184 -10.06 -0.88 7.35
CA LEU A 184 -8.65 -1.02 7.66
C LEU A 184 -7.82 -0.29 6.61
N LEU A 185 -6.79 0.40 7.07
CA LEU A 185 -5.75 0.96 6.23
C LEU A 185 -4.44 0.20 6.47
N ILE A 186 -3.95 -0.49 5.45
CA ILE A 186 -2.65 -1.15 5.49
C ILE A 186 -1.59 -0.14 5.03
N GLU A 187 -0.82 0.36 5.98
CA GLU A 187 0.31 1.25 5.78
C GLU A 187 1.57 0.54 6.24
N GLY A 188 2.58 0.42 5.38
CA GLY A 188 3.85 -0.15 5.83
C GLY A 188 4.81 -0.40 4.68
N GLY A 189 5.97 -0.96 5.03
CA GLY A 189 6.99 -1.32 4.06
C GLY A 189 6.54 -2.46 3.13
N THR A 190 7.34 -2.68 2.09
CA THR A 190 7.09 -3.65 1.00
C THR A 190 6.53 -4.98 1.49
N ALA A 191 7.12 -5.57 2.54
CA ALA A 191 6.72 -6.89 3.04
C ALA A 191 5.27 -6.94 3.54
N THR A 192 4.78 -5.87 4.17
CA THR A 192 3.42 -5.84 4.74
C THR A 192 2.38 -5.66 3.65
N VAL A 193 2.56 -4.66 2.78
CA VAL A 193 1.61 -4.42 1.70
C VAL A 193 1.60 -5.59 0.72
N SER A 194 2.77 -6.14 0.39
CA SER A 194 2.87 -7.29 -0.52
C SER A 194 2.19 -8.54 0.04
N SER A 195 2.27 -8.81 1.35
CA SER A 195 1.62 -9.99 1.93
C SER A 195 0.10 -9.89 1.86
N PHE A 196 -0.47 -8.71 2.13
CA PHE A 196 -1.91 -8.47 2.00
C PHE A 196 -2.39 -8.58 0.54
N VAL A 197 -1.63 -8.01 -0.40
CA VAL A 197 -1.95 -8.12 -1.83
C VAL A 197 -1.85 -9.57 -2.33
N ALA A 198 -0.79 -10.29 -1.96
CA ALA A 198 -0.58 -11.69 -2.35
C ALA A 198 -1.66 -12.63 -1.78
N ALA A 199 -2.22 -12.30 -0.62
CA ALA A 199 -3.29 -13.06 0.03
C ALA A 199 -4.70 -12.66 -0.43
N ASP A 200 -4.84 -11.79 -1.45
CA ASP A 200 -6.12 -11.22 -1.88
C ASP A 200 -6.92 -10.59 -0.72
N ALA A 201 -6.23 -10.04 0.27
CA ALA A 201 -6.80 -9.42 1.47
C ALA A 201 -6.88 -7.89 1.38
N VAL A 202 -6.89 -7.35 0.16
CA VAL A 202 -7.00 -5.90 -0.13
C VAL A 202 -8.17 -5.70 -1.08
N ASP A 203 -9.10 -4.82 -0.71
CA ASP A 203 -10.22 -4.43 -1.56
C ASP A 203 -9.83 -3.28 -2.49
N ARG A 204 -9.08 -2.29 -1.99
CA ARG A 204 -8.59 -1.15 -2.76
C ARG A 204 -7.09 -0.95 -2.54
N LEU A 205 -6.35 -0.80 -3.63
CA LEU A 205 -4.93 -0.48 -3.58
C LEU A 205 -4.71 0.94 -4.09
N HIS A 206 -4.25 1.81 -3.19
CA HIS A 206 -3.86 3.18 -3.48
C HIS A 206 -2.35 3.24 -3.73
N VAL A 207 -1.97 3.35 -5.00
CA VAL A 207 -0.56 3.51 -5.41
C VAL A 207 -0.29 4.96 -5.75
N MET A 208 0.46 5.64 -4.91
CA MET A 208 0.87 7.02 -5.13
C MET A 208 2.24 7.04 -5.80
N VAL A 209 2.33 7.74 -6.92
CA VAL A 209 3.56 7.85 -7.72
C VAL A 209 4.01 9.30 -7.72
N ALA A 210 5.16 9.53 -7.10
CA ALA A 210 5.81 10.83 -7.08
C ALA A 210 6.70 11.02 -8.31
N PRO A 211 6.87 12.26 -8.82
CA PRO A 211 7.72 12.57 -9.98
C PRO A 211 9.22 12.55 -9.61
N LEU A 212 9.69 11.42 -9.06
CA LEU A 212 11.03 11.16 -8.58
C LEU A 212 11.54 9.84 -9.18
N ILE A 213 12.84 9.72 -9.43
CA ILE A 213 13.51 8.46 -9.79
C ILE A 213 14.55 8.14 -8.71
N VAL A 214 14.49 6.95 -8.12
CA VAL A 214 15.37 6.55 -7.00
C VAL A 214 16.54 5.66 -7.46
N GLY A 215 16.33 4.85 -8.51
CA GLY A 215 17.27 3.84 -8.98
C GLY A 215 17.05 2.48 -8.31
N SER A 216 18.14 1.82 -7.89
CA SER A 216 18.11 0.46 -7.32
C SER A 216 17.63 0.40 -5.86
N GLY A 217 16.49 1.03 -5.56
CA GLY A 217 15.88 1.07 -4.23
C GLY A 217 15.04 -0.17 -3.89
N GLN A 218 14.43 -0.12 -2.70
CA GLN A 218 13.45 -1.11 -2.26
C GLN A 218 12.19 -1.00 -3.13
N PRO A 219 11.72 -2.08 -3.78
CA PRO A 219 10.51 -2.04 -4.60
C PRO A 219 9.26 -1.82 -3.76
N GLY A 220 8.21 -1.20 -4.31
CA GLY A 220 6.96 -1.00 -3.59
C GLY A 220 6.17 -2.27 -3.33
N LEU A 221 6.23 -3.24 -4.26
CA LEU A 221 5.62 -4.55 -4.12
C LEU A 221 6.61 -5.65 -4.52
N THR A 222 6.60 -6.74 -3.77
CA THR A 222 7.32 -7.98 -4.07
C THR A 222 6.33 -9.13 -4.03
N LEU A 223 5.87 -9.56 -5.21
CA LEU A 223 4.89 -10.63 -5.39
C LEU A 223 5.54 -11.85 -6.05
N ALA A 224 4.82 -12.98 -6.06
CA ALA A 224 5.27 -14.16 -6.79
C ALA A 224 5.45 -13.84 -8.28
N PRO A 225 6.51 -14.37 -8.93
CA PRO A 225 6.71 -14.16 -10.36
C PRO A 225 5.57 -14.75 -11.17
N VAL A 226 5.18 -14.05 -12.23
CA VAL A 226 4.26 -14.56 -13.26
C VAL A 226 5.08 -14.87 -14.51
N ALA A 227 4.84 -16.03 -15.13
CA ALA A 227 5.56 -16.44 -16.33
C ALA A 227 5.13 -15.63 -17.56
N GLU A 228 3.84 -15.31 -17.63
CA GLU A 228 3.20 -14.71 -18.81
C GLU A 228 2.32 -13.51 -18.40
N LEU A 229 2.17 -12.53 -19.30
CA LEU A 229 1.46 -11.27 -19.03
C LEU A 229 -0.07 -11.40 -18.97
N ASP A 230 -0.64 -12.50 -19.47
CA ASP A 230 -2.07 -12.83 -19.36
C ASP A 230 -2.44 -13.34 -17.96
N LEU A 231 -1.48 -13.91 -17.21
CA LEU A 231 -1.61 -14.28 -15.80
C LEU A 231 -1.50 -13.08 -14.86
N ALA A 232 -1.08 -11.91 -15.36
CA ALA A 232 -0.96 -10.70 -14.56
C ALA A 232 -2.35 -10.14 -14.17
N ARG A 233 -2.48 -9.69 -12.92
CA ARG A 233 -3.70 -9.05 -12.43
C ARG A 233 -3.91 -7.70 -13.11
N ARG A 234 -5.14 -7.43 -13.54
CA ARG A 234 -5.56 -6.16 -14.18
C ARG A 234 -6.75 -5.53 -13.43
N PRO A 235 -6.52 -4.90 -12.27
CA PRO A 235 -7.59 -4.24 -11.53
C PRO A 235 -8.16 -3.05 -12.30
N ALA A 236 -9.46 -2.77 -12.10
CA ALA A 236 -10.05 -1.52 -12.56
C ALA A 236 -9.37 -0.35 -11.85
N CYS A 237 -8.90 0.66 -12.59
CA CYS A 237 -8.04 1.70 -12.05
C CYS A 237 -8.49 3.10 -12.49
N VAL A 238 -8.48 4.04 -11.54
CA VAL A 238 -8.71 5.47 -11.80
C VAL A 238 -7.50 6.25 -11.30
N ALA A 239 -6.98 7.14 -12.14
CA ALA A 239 -5.88 8.03 -11.78
C ALA A 239 -6.40 9.38 -11.29
N HIS A 240 -5.80 9.87 -10.20
CA HIS A 240 -6.11 11.13 -9.54
C HIS A 240 -4.81 11.94 -9.42
N PRO A 241 -4.64 13.02 -10.21
CA PRO A 241 -3.59 13.99 -9.94
C PRO A 241 -3.77 14.56 -8.53
N LEU A 242 -2.69 14.72 -7.78
CA LEU A 242 -2.69 15.33 -6.45
C LEU A 242 -1.95 16.66 -6.48
N GLY A 243 -2.24 17.52 -5.49
CA GLY A 243 -1.45 18.73 -5.27
C GLY A 243 0.03 18.41 -5.03
N GLY A 244 0.92 19.12 -5.72
CA GLY A 244 2.37 18.91 -5.61
C GLY A 244 2.98 17.94 -6.65
N GLY A 245 2.20 17.42 -7.59
CA GLY A 245 2.71 16.68 -8.76
C GLY A 245 2.64 15.16 -8.66
N ASP A 246 2.26 14.61 -7.51
CA ASP A 246 2.02 13.18 -7.35
C ASP A 246 0.78 12.75 -8.14
N VAL A 247 0.75 11.49 -8.58
CA VAL A 247 -0.44 10.85 -9.15
C VAL A 247 -0.82 9.66 -8.28
N LEU A 248 -2.06 9.62 -7.80
CA LEU A 248 -2.64 8.47 -7.13
C LEU A 248 -3.37 7.59 -8.13
N PHE A 249 -3.03 6.31 -8.18
CA PHE A 249 -3.82 5.27 -8.81
C PHE A 249 -4.69 4.58 -7.75
N ASP A 250 -6.01 4.71 -7.88
CA ASP A 250 -7.00 3.99 -7.07
C ASP A 250 -7.43 2.73 -7.84
N CYS A 251 -6.93 1.58 -7.38
CA CYS A 251 -7.14 0.28 -8.00
C CYS A 251 -8.18 -0.54 -7.21
N ASP A 252 -9.23 -0.99 -7.87
CA ASP A 252 -10.17 -1.98 -7.32
C ASP A 252 -9.57 -3.39 -7.42
N MET A 253 -9.22 -3.95 -6.26
CA MET A 253 -8.55 -5.23 -6.15
C MET A 253 -9.51 -6.39 -5.89
N ARG A 254 -10.79 -6.07 -5.63
CA ARG A 254 -11.85 -7.07 -5.48
C ARG A 254 -11.98 -7.83 -6.78
N ARG A 255 -11.98 -9.16 -6.70
CA ARG A 255 -12.31 -9.98 -7.87
C ARG A 255 -13.73 -9.61 -8.30
N GLU A 256 -13.91 -9.28 -9.58
CA GLU A 256 -15.24 -9.38 -10.17
C GLU A 256 -15.70 -10.82 -9.91
N ALA A 257 -16.86 -11.00 -9.27
CA ALA A 257 -17.43 -12.34 -9.14
C ALA A 257 -17.55 -12.89 -10.56
N ASP A 258 -16.78 -13.93 -10.87
CA ASP A 258 -16.54 -14.42 -12.23
C ASP A 258 -17.84 -14.42 -13.06
N GLY A 259 -17.98 -13.40 -13.90
CA GLY A 259 -19.05 -13.27 -14.88
C GLY A 259 -18.75 -14.16 -16.08
N PHE A 260 -18.56 -15.46 -15.85
CA PHE A 260 -18.53 -16.47 -16.91
C PHE A 260 -18.92 -17.82 -16.30
N GLY A 261 -20.16 -18.23 -16.54
CA GLY A 261 -20.51 -19.64 -16.51
C GLY A 261 -19.68 -20.38 -17.56
N ARG A 262 -18.57 -20.98 -17.13
CA ARG A 262 -18.00 -22.12 -17.83
C ARG A 262 -18.62 -23.35 -17.21
N GLU A 263 -19.47 -24.00 -18.00
CA GLU A 263 -19.91 -25.36 -17.77
C GLU A 263 -18.69 -26.21 -17.40
N ARG A 264 -18.85 -27.03 -16.35
CA ARG A 264 -17.94 -28.13 -16.05
C ARG A 264 -18.02 -29.14 -17.20
N GLY A 265 -17.29 -28.85 -18.28
CA GLY A 265 -16.93 -29.83 -19.29
C GLY A 265 -15.88 -30.76 -18.70
N SER A 266 -16.22 -32.04 -18.67
CA SER A 266 -15.44 -33.16 -18.15
C SER A 266 -13.96 -33.14 -18.53
N ASP A 267 -13.15 -33.46 -17.53
CA ASP A 267 -11.73 -33.82 -17.64
C ASP A 267 -11.56 -35.05 -18.55
N ASP A 268 -11.15 -34.88 -19.81
CA ASP A 268 -10.35 -35.91 -20.53
C ASP A 268 -9.68 -35.45 -21.83
N GLU A 269 -10.09 -34.36 -22.48
CA GLU A 269 -9.60 -34.03 -23.85
C GLU A 269 -8.41 -33.05 -23.93
N ARG A 270 -7.87 -32.56 -22.80
CA ARG A 270 -6.76 -31.57 -22.79
C ARG A 270 -5.37 -32.14 -22.53
N ARG A 271 -5.18 -33.47 -22.64
CA ARG A 271 -3.86 -34.09 -22.46
C ARG A 271 -3.10 -34.35 -23.76
N ASP A 272 -3.74 -34.27 -24.92
CA ASP A 272 -3.12 -34.64 -26.21
C ASP A 272 -2.62 -33.45 -27.05
N ASP A 273 -3.02 -32.21 -26.74
CA ASP A 273 -2.62 -31.02 -27.51
C ASP A 273 -1.36 -30.33 -26.95
N ASP A 274 -1.00 -30.61 -25.70
CA ASP A 274 0.16 -30.03 -24.99
C ASP A 274 1.51 -30.69 -25.40
N ALA A 275 1.47 -31.87 -26.01
CA ALA A 275 2.64 -32.60 -26.48
C ALA A 275 3.18 -32.10 -27.85
N ARG A 276 2.40 -31.31 -28.62
CA ARG A 276 2.79 -30.86 -29.97
C ARG A 276 3.35 -29.44 -30.05
N ARG A 277 3.22 -28.62 -29.00
CA ARG A 277 3.64 -27.20 -29.01
C ARG A 277 4.99 -26.91 -28.36
N ARG A 278 5.68 -27.92 -27.81
CA ARG A 278 7.05 -27.76 -27.30
C ARG A 278 8.09 -28.00 -28.40
N ARG A 279 8.39 -26.96 -29.18
CA ARG A 279 9.71 -26.76 -29.83
C ARG A 279 10.00 -25.27 -29.95
N ILE A 280 10.73 -24.74 -28.97
CA ILE A 280 11.51 -23.51 -29.14
C ILE A 280 12.98 -23.98 -29.27
N PRO A 281 13.71 -23.62 -30.34
CA PRO A 281 15.11 -23.98 -30.48
C PRO A 281 15.98 -23.14 -29.53
N ALA A 282 17.02 -23.76 -28.98
CA ALA A 282 18.06 -23.08 -28.25
C ALA A 282 18.97 -22.29 -29.23
N ALA A 283 19.17 -21.00 -28.95
CA ALA A 283 20.27 -20.17 -29.42
C ALA A 283 20.48 -19.11 -28.31
N GLY A 284 21.63 -18.93 -27.67
CA GLY A 284 22.99 -19.21 -28.09
C GLY A 284 23.48 -18.11 -29.02
N GLU A 285 23.96 -17.00 -28.45
CA GLU A 285 25.34 -16.50 -28.65
C GLU A 285 25.52 -15.07 -28.11
N ASP A 286 26.65 -14.90 -27.45
CA ASP A 286 27.17 -13.70 -26.82
C ASP A 286 27.35 -12.53 -27.80
N ILE A 287 26.97 -11.33 -27.39
CA ILE A 287 27.38 -10.09 -28.08
C ILE A 287 28.57 -9.51 -27.30
N PRO A 288 29.79 -9.48 -27.87
CA PRO A 288 30.94 -8.87 -27.22
C PRO A 288 30.85 -7.34 -27.32
N LEU A 289 30.95 -6.66 -26.18
CA LEU A 289 31.21 -5.23 -26.11
C LEU A 289 32.67 -5.00 -26.51
N ASP A 290 32.86 -4.43 -27.70
CA ASP A 290 34.15 -4.08 -28.26
C ASP A 290 34.81 -2.95 -27.46
N CYS A 291 35.98 -3.26 -26.91
CA CYS A 291 36.90 -2.32 -26.27
C CYS A 291 38.01 -1.99 -27.26
N GLY A 292 37.94 -0.83 -27.90
CA GLY A 292 38.99 -0.34 -28.79
C GLY A 292 39.09 1.19 -28.82
N GLY A 293 39.99 1.75 -28.00
CA GLY A 293 40.66 3.03 -28.30
C GLY A 293 41.74 2.81 -29.37
N PRO A 294 42.25 3.86 -30.05
CA PRO A 294 43.20 4.82 -29.46
C PRO A 294 42.88 6.27 -29.91
N GLY A 295 43.32 7.38 -29.32
CA GLY A 295 44.48 7.70 -28.48
C GLY A 295 45.22 8.88 -29.14
N SER A 296 45.26 10.05 -28.50
CA SER A 296 46.35 11.05 -28.63
C SER A 296 46.08 12.22 -27.68
N GLY A 297 47.09 12.62 -26.92
CA GLY A 297 46.95 13.42 -25.72
C GLY A 297 47.10 14.93 -25.89
N HIS A 298 46.80 15.65 -24.81
CA HIS A 298 47.53 16.82 -24.36
C HIS A 298 47.20 17.08 -22.87
N ASP A 299 48.23 17.36 -22.08
CA ASP A 299 48.27 17.67 -20.65
C ASP A 299 48.89 19.09 -20.51
N PRO A 300 48.96 19.79 -19.36
CA PRO A 300 48.07 19.99 -18.21
C PRO A 300 47.66 21.48 -18.03
N GLY A 301 46.68 21.72 -17.15
CA GLY A 301 46.77 22.81 -16.16
C GLY A 301 45.94 24.09 -16.37
N ARG A 302 44.94 24.31 -15.49
CA ARG A 302 44.78 25.54 -14.67
C ARG A 302 43.56 25.47 -13.74
N ALA A 303 43.78 26.02 -12.55
CA ALA A 303 42.82 26.27 -11.47
C ALA A 303 41.79 27.37 -11.81
N LEU A 304 40.62 27.33 -11.14
CA LEU A 304 40.06 28.39 -10.26
C LEU A 304 38.51 28.31 -10.16
N ALA A 305 38.04 28.62 -8.94
CA ALA A 305 36.71 29.04 -8.49
C ALA A 305 35.64 27.95 -8.29
#